data_AF-A0A2I0QM64-F1
#
_entry.id   AF-A0A2I0QM64-F1
#
_cell.length_a   1.000
_cell.length_b   1.000
_cell.length_c   1.000
_cell.angle_alpha   90.00
_cell.angle_beta   90.00
_cell.angle_gamma   90.00
#
_symmetry.space_group_name_H-M   'P 1'
#
loop_
_entity.id
_entity.type
_entity.pdbx_description
1 polymer ?
#
loop_
_entity_poly.entity_id
_entity_poly.type
_entity_poly.pdbx_seq_one_letter_code
_entity_poly.pdbx_strand_id
1 'polypeptide(L)'
;MKCFDHPEVDAVMTCSSCGKGLCKDCVVQKGTKIYCSQCAAESQKGLDTTETIVIGGGSLCLSPIIAIVAWFIWRESKPEKAKQVGYICIAVIIIWIILFTLYFLFILAIIGPTHPYSYY
;
A
#
# COMPACT_ATOMS: atom_id res chain seq x y z
N MET A 1 18.99 9.06 33.81
CA MET A 1 17.57 9.29 33.45
C MET A 1 16.83 7.99 33.68
N LYS A 2 15.65 8.00 34.29
CA LYS A 2 14.86 6.79 34.57
C LYS A 2 13.96 6.44 33.38
N CYS A 3 13.57 5.17 33.28
CA CYS A 3 12.55 4.77 32.30
C CYS A 3 11.21 5.41 32.68
N PHE A 4 10.46 5.86 31.68
CA PHE A 4 9.14 6.46 31.87
C PHE A 4 8.14 5.47 32.47
N ASP A 5 8.18 4.20 32.02
CA ASP A 5 7.27 3.15 32.48
C ASP A 5 7.79 2.41 33.73
N HIS A 6 9.12 2.42 33.93
CA HIS A 6 9.77 1.77 35.07
C HIS A 6 10.70 2.74 35.80
N PRO A 7 10.20 3.49 36.80
CA PRO A 7 11.01 4.49 37.51
C PRO A 7 12.17 3.87 38.31
N GLU A 8 12.10 2.58 38.60
CA GLU A 8 13.15 1.79 39.25
C GLU A 8 14.35 1.48 38.34
N VAL A 9 14.15 1.47 37.01
CA VAL A 9 15.18 1.09 36.02
C VAL A 9 15.75 2.31 35.31
N ASP A 10 17.05 2.30 35.05
CA ASP A 10 17.69 3.35 34.26
C ASP A 10 17.34 3.23 32.77
N ALA A 11 17.02 4.36 32.17
CA ALA A 11 16.80 4.46 30.74
C ALA A 11 18.13 4.35 30.00
N VAL A 12 18.18 3.45 29.03
CA VAL A 12 19.35 3.21 28.16
C VAL A 12 19.27 3.97 26.85
N MET A 13 18.07 4.40 26.46
CA MET A 13 17.81 5.05 25.18
C MET A 13 16.59 5.96 25.27
N THR A 14 16.46 6.82 24.27
CA THR A 14 15.43 7.85 24.20
C THR A 14 14.55 7.64 22.98
N CYS A 15 13.23 7.75 23.14
CA CYS A 15 12.30 7.72 22.03
C CYS A 15 12.58 8.88 21.06
N SER A 16 12.78 8.59 19.77
CA SER A 16 13.04 9.60 18.74
C SER A 16 11.83 10.48 18.41
N SER A 17 10.62 10.11 18.84
CA SER A 17 9.39 10.88 18.62
C SER A 17 9.03 11.77 19.81
N CYS A 18 9.03 11.22 21.03
CA CYS A 18 8.57 11.94 22.23
C CYS A 18 9.68 12.33 23.20
N GLY A 19 10.94 11.94 22.97
CA GLY A 19 12.06 12.30 23.83
C GLY A 19 12.08 11.59 25.20
N LYS A 20 11.18 10.63 25.46
CA LYS A 20 11.12 9.90 26.74
C LYS A 20 12.27 8.90 26.86
N GLY A 21 12.82 8.77 28.06
CA GLY A 21 13.77 7.73 28.43
C GLY A 21 13.11 6.37 28.59
N LEU A 22 13.69 5.34 27.98
CA LEU A 22 13.17 3.97 27.93
C LEU A 22 14.27 2.98 28.35
N CYS A 23 13.89 1.96 29.13
CA CYS A 23 14.75 0.80 29.43
C CYS A 23 14.80 -0.16 28.23
N LYS A 24 15.67 -1.18 28.29
CA LYS A 24 15.85 -2.19 27.23
C LYS A 24 14.58 -2.99 26.90
N ASP A 25 13.63 -3.04 27.82
CA ASP A 25 12.37 -3.79 27.65
C ASP A 25 11.26 -2.93 27.05
N CYS A 26 11.25 -1.62 27.29
CA CYS A 26 10.27 -0.68 26.73
C CYS A 26 10.64 -0.19 25.32
N VAL A 27 11.78 -0.63 24.78
CA VAL A 27 12.28 -0.28 23.46
C VAL A 27 11.45 -0.93 22.37
N VAL A 28 10.93 -0.12 21.45
CA VAL A 28 10.44 -0.62 20.17
C VAL A 28 11.34 -0.11 19.06
N GLN A 29 12.20 -0.98 18.53
CA GLN A 29 13.06 -0.66 17.39
C GLN A 29 12.28 -0.81 16.08
N LYS A 30 12.20 0.26 15.30
CA LYS A 30 11.63 0.24 13.95
C LYS A 30 12.65 0.78 12.96
N GLY A 31 13.37 -0.13 12.30
CA GLY A 31 14.48 0.19 11.42
C GLY A 31 15.65 0.77 12.22
N THR A 32 16.13 1.96 11.83
CA THR A 32 17.23 2.67 12.50
C THR A 32 16.79 3.57 13.64
N LYS A 33 15.48 3.73 13.87
CA LYS A 33 14.92 4.62 14.89
C LYS A 33 14.29 3.84 16.04
N ILE A 34 14.30 4.49 17.19
CA ILE A 34 13.90 3.94 18.47
C ILE A 34 12.64 4.66 18.94
N TYR A 35 11.60 3.90 19.30
CA TYR A 35 10.31 4.44 19.70
C TYR A 35 9.82 3.82 21.02
N CYS A 36 8.96 4.54 21.75
CA CYS A 36 8.14 3.94 22.79
C CYS A 36 6.94 3.21 22.17
N SER A 37 6.30 2.33 22.93
CA SER A 37 5.10 1.58 22.52
C SER A 37 3.98 2.47 21.94
N GLN A 38 3.72 3.63 22.57
CA GLN A 38 2.69 4.57 22.13
C GLN A 38 3.03 5.22 20.78
N CYS A 39 4.23 5.79 20.63
CA CYS A 39 4.66 6.40 19.38
C CYS A 39 4.82 5.37 18.26
N ALA A 40 5.18 4.13 18.60
CA ALA A 40 5.27 3.04 17.63
C ALA A 40 3.89 2.65 17.08
N ALA A 41 2.82 2.76 17.88
CA ALA A 41 1.45 2.53 17.43
C ALA A 41 0.95 3.67 16.52
N GLU A 42 1.28 4.92 16.84
CA GLU A 42 0.89 6.09 16.06
C GLU A 42 1.61 6.16 14.70
N SER A 43 2.88 5.74 14.63
CA SER A 43 3.63 5.65 13.38
C SER A 43 3.05 4.67 12.36
N GLN A 44 2.11 3.80 12.76
CA GLN A 44 1.41 2.89 11.83
C GLN A 44 0.15 3.53 11.23
N LYS A 45 -0.45 4.52 11.89
CA LYS A 45 -1.71 5.12 11.44
C LYS A 45 -1.52 6.16 10.32
N GLY A 46 -0.36 6.80 10.23
CA GLY A 46 -0.10 7.86 9.25
C GLY A 46 0.03 7.44 7.78
N LEU A 47 -0.01 6.14 7.47
CA LEU A 47 0.10 5.61 6.10
C LEU A 47 -1.23 5.15 5.49
N ASP A 48 -2.31 5.10 6.27
CA ASP A 48 -3.64 4.68 5.79
C ASP A 48 -4.50 5.88 5.32
N THR A 49 -4.14 7.10 5.74
CA THR A 49 -4.95 8.32 5.51
C THR A 49 -4.46 9.18 4.35
N THR A 50 -3.59 8.64 3.48
CA THR A 50 -3.10 9.32 2.27
C THR A 50 -3.60 8.62 1.00
N GLU A 51 -4.79 8.01 1.01
CA GLU A 51 -5.46 7.57 -0.23
C GLU A 51 -6.86 8.15 -0.44
N THR A 52 -7.37 8.99 0.47
CA THR A 52 -8.70 9.61 0.30
C THR A 52 -8.66 10.92 -0.51
N ILE A 53 -7.48 11.53 -0.74
CA ILE A 53 -7.34 12.76 -1.53
C ILE A 53 -7.06 12.48 -3.02
N VAL A 54 -7.13 11.23 -3.50
CA VAL A 54 -7.06 10.90 -4.94
C VAL A 54 -8.44 10.63 -5.55
N ILE A 55 -9.51 10.69 -4.75
CA ILE A 55 -10.89 10.42 -5.20
C ILE A 55 -11.63 11.72 -5.58
N GLY A 56 -11.05 12.89 -5.28
CA GLY A 56 -11.69 14.19 -5.47
C GLY A 56 -11.19 15.00 -6.66
N GLY A 57 -11.49 14.56 -7.89
CA GLY A 57 -11.55 15.44 -9.05
C GLY A 57 -10.25 15.66 -9.84
N GLY A 58 -10.18 15.07 -11.03
CA GLY A 58 -9.11 15.30 -11.99
C GLY A 58 -8.81 14.03 -12.79
N SER A 59 -9.81 13.44 -13.44
CA SER A 59 -9.94 13.59 -14.89
C SER A 59 -8.70 13.12 -15.67
N LEU A 60 -8.82 11.90 -16.18
CA LEU A 60 -8.39 11.49 -17.53
C LEU A 60 -6.87 11.55 -17.83
N CYS A 61 -6.29 10.36 -18.03
CA CYS A 61 -5.05 10.07 -18.79
C CYS A 61 -3.78 9.68 -18.04
N LEU A 62 -3.70 9.73 -16.70
CA LEU A 62 -2.56 9.15 -15.99
C LEU A 62 -2.89 7.74 -15.48
N SER A 63 -2.64 6.84 -16.42
CA SER A 63 -2.67 5.38 -16.39
C SER A 63 -2.52 4.67 -15.02
N PRO A 64 -3.05 3.42 -14.91
CA PRO A 64 -2.75 2.49 -13.82
C PRO A 64 -1.24 2.19 -13.66
N ILE A 65 -0.40 2.64 -14.59
CA ILE A 65 1.05 2.49 -14.56
C ILE A 65 1.67 3.31 -13.43
N ILE A 66 1.17 4.52 -13.12
CA ILE A 66 1.71 5.30 -11.98
C ILE A 66 1.39 4.58 -10.66
N ALA A 67 0.20 3.98 -10.54
CA ALA A 67 -0.16 3.15 -9.40
C ALA A 67 0.74 1.91 -9.30
N ILE A 68 1.06 1.26 -10.43
CA ILE A 68 1.98 0.11 -10.48
C ILE A 68 3.42 0.53 -10.12
N VAL A 69 3.92 1.67 -10.60
CA VAL A 69 5.28 2.16 -10.33
C VAL A 69 5.42 2.62 -8.88
N ALA A 70 4.44 3.35 -8.34
CA ALA A 70 4.41 3.72 -6.93
C ALA A 70 4.35 2.48 -6.02
N TRP A 71 3.54 1.49 -6.39
CA TRP A 71 3.51 0.18 -5.73
C TRP A 71 4.86 -0.56 -5.82
N PHE A 72 5.54 -0.48 -6.97
CA PHE A 72 6.83 -1.14 -7.20
C PHE A 72 7.96 -0.52 -6.37
N ILE A 73 8.00 0.82 -6.23
CA ILE A 73 8.98 1.53 -5.41
C ILE A 73 8.76 1.23 -3.91
N TRP A 74 7.50 1.05 -3.49
CA TRP A 74 7.18 0.78 -2.08
C TRP A 74 7.40 -0.70 -1.68
N ARG A 75 7.29 -1.63 -2.64
CA ARG A 75 7.51 -3.08 -2.49
C ARG A 75 8.91 -3.44 -1.98
N GLU A 76 9.94 -2.65 -2.27
CA GLU A 76 11.29 -2.91 -1.77
C GLU A 76 11.44 -2.66 -0.26
N SER A 77 10.53 -1.91 0.37
CA SER A 77 10.74 -1.44 1.74
C SER A 77 10.37 -2.42 2.86
N LYS A 78 9.53 -3.46 2.63
CA LYS A 78 9.05 -4.39 3.69
C LYS A 78 8.71 -5.82 3.20
N PRO A 79 9.64 -6.79 3.29
CA PRO A 79 9.46 -8.15 2.73
C PRO A 79 8.53 -9.10 3.53
N GLU A 80 8.27 -8.88 4.82
CA GLU A 80 7.40 -9.82 5.59
C GLU A 80 5.92 -9.76 5.22
N LYS A 81 5.45 -8.67 4.61
CA LYS A 81 4.09 -8.55 4.07
C LYS A 81 3.97 -9.02 2.62
N ALA A 82 5.05 -9.55 2.03
CA ALA A 82 5.10 -9.92 0.61
C ALA A 82 4.21 -11.11 0.21
N LYS A 83 3.85 -12.00 1.14
CA LYS A 83 3.05 -13.19 0.82
C LYS A 83 1.56 -12.91 0.62
N GLN A 84 0.98 -11.95 1.35
CA GLN A 84 -0.44 -11.57 1.21
C GLN A 84 -0.70 -10.59 0.05
N VAL A 85 0.29 -9.76 -0.30
CA VAL A 85 0.16 -8.76 -1.37
C VAL A 85 0.28 -9.40 -2.76
N GLY A 86 0.98 -10.54 -2.89
CA GLY A 86 1.09 -11.28 -4.16
C GLY A 86 -0.25 -11.78 -4.71
N TYR A 87 -1.15 -12.26 -3.84
CA TYR A 87 -2.47 -12.75 -4.26
C TYR A 87 -3.37 -11.63 -4.81
N ILE A 88 -3.33 -10.45 -4.17
CA ILE A 88 -4.16 -9.31 -4.56
C ILE A 88 -3.74 -8.77 -5.93
N CYS A 89 -2.44 -8.66 -6.22
CA CYS A 89 -1.97 -8.23 -7.54
C CYS A 89 -2.36 -9.21 -8.66
N ILE A 90 -2.27 -10.51 -8.41
CA ILE A 90 -2.69 -11.53 -9.38
C ILE A 90 -4.19 -11.44 -9.65
N ALA A 91 -5.00 -11.28 -8.61
CA ALA A 91 -6.45 -11.11 -8.74
C ALA A 91 -6.82 -9.87 -9.57
N VAL A 92 -6.17 -8.72 -9.33
CA VAL A 92 -6.41 -7.47 -10.09
C VAL A 92 -6.04 -7.63 -11.57
N ILE A 93 -4.91 -8.25 -11.87
CA ILE A 93 -4.47 -8.51 -13.25
C ILE A 93 -5.46 -9.44 -13.96
N ILE A 94 -5.90 -10.53 -13.31
CA ILE A 94 -6.87 -11.47 -13.87
C ILE A 94 -8.20 -10.77 -14.14
N ILE A 95 -8.72 -10.00 -13.19
CA ILE A 95 -9.98 -9.25 -13.36
C ILE A 95 -9.86 -8.29 -14.54
N TRP A 96 -8.74 -7.57 -14.68
CA TRP A 96 -8.53 -6.66 -15.80
C TRP A 96 -8.48 -7.39 -17.15
N ILE A 97 -7.77 -8.51 -17.24
CA ILE A 97 -7.71 -9.35 -18.45
C ILE A 97 -9.11 -9.85 -18.83
N ILE A 98 -9.90 -10.31 -17.85
CA ILE A 98 -11.28 -10.74 -18.06
C ILE A 98 -12.14 -9.59 -18.61
N LEU A 99 -12.12 -8.43 -17.95
CA LEU A 99 -12.89 -7.27 -18.38
C LEU A 99 -12.49 -6.78 -19.77
N PHE A 100 -11.18 -6.76 -20.06
CA PHE A 100 -10.66 -6.38 -21.38
C PHE A 100 -11.10 -7.35 -22.47
N THR A 101 -11.03 -8.66 -22.19
CA THR A 101 -11.45 -9.71 -23.12
C THR A 101 -12.96 -9.63 -23.39
N LEU A 102 -13.78 -9.45 -22.34
CA LEU A 102 -15.23 -9.28 -22.47
C LEU A 102 -15.58 -8.03 -23.29
N TYR A 103 -14.90 -6.92 -23.04
CA TYR A 103 -15.08 -5.69 -23.80
C TYR A 103 -14.70 -5.88 -25.28
N PHE A 104 -13.58 -6.53 -25.56
CA PHE A 104 -13.15 -6.83 -26.92
C PHE A 104 -14.15 -7.71 -27.68
N LEU A 105 -14.66 -8.77 -27.02
CA LEU A 105 -15.71 -9.63 -27.59
C LEU A 105 -17.01 -8.87 -27.83
N PHE A 106 -17.39 -7.96 -26.91
CA PHE A 106 -18.56 -7.11 -27.07
C PHE A 106 -18.44 -6.18 -28.28
N ILE A 107 -17.26 -5.58 -28.48
CA ILE A 107 -16.95 -4.77 -29.67
C ILE A 107 -17.01 -5.61 -30.94
N LEU A 108 -16.42 -6.81 -30.94
CA LEU A 108 -16.54 -7.74 -32.07
C LEU A 108 -17.98 -8.18 -32.34
N ALA A 109 -18.83 -8.31 -31.32
CA ALA A 109 -20.24 -8.63 -31.50
C ALA A 109 -21.05 -7.47 -32.08
N ILE A 110 -20.68 -6.22 -31.77
CA ILE A 110 -21.31 -5.02 -32.34
C ILE A 110 -20.84 -4.79 -33.78
N ILE A 111 -19.56 -5.01 -34.06
CA ILE A 111 -18.96 -4.78 -35.39
C ILE A 111 -19.16 -5.98 -36.32
N GLY A 112 -19.23 -7.19 -35.77
CA GLY A 112 -19.27 -8.46 -36.49
C GLY A 112 -20.51 -8.79 -37.35
N PRO A 113 -21.70 -8.14 -37.24
CA PRO A 113 -22.82 -8.48 -38.11
C PRO A 113 -22.86 -7.63 -39.39
N THR A 114 -21.78 -6.94 -39.79
CA THR A 114 -21.70 -6.29 -41.12
C THR A 114 -20.95 -7.13 -42.16
N HIS A 115 -21.13 -8.45 -42.15
CA HIS A 115 -20.96 -9.22 -43.38
C HIS A 115 -22.25 -9.07 -44.19
N PRO A 116 -22.28 -8.27 -45.26
CA PRO A 116 -23.32 -8.43 -46.26
C PRO A 116 -23.13 -9.83 -46.82
N TYR A 117 -24.03 -10.74 -46.48
CA TYR A 117 -24.40 -11.85 -47.34
C TYR A 117 -24.88 -11.20 -48.64
N SER A 118 -23.90 -10.92 -49.49
CA SER A 118 -24.06 -10.53 -50.87
C SER A 118 -24.90 -11.62 -51.50
N TYR A 119 -26.17 -11.29 -51.70
CA TYR A 119 -27.03 -11.89 -52.69
C TYR A 119 -26.36 -11.74 -54.06
N TYR A 120 -25.51 -12.70 -54.45
CA TYR A 120 -25.20 -13.05 -55.83
C TYR A 120 -24.50 -14.41 -55.88
#